data_AF-A0A7S2QGC9-F1
#
_entry.id   AF-A0A7S2QGC9-F1
#
_cell.length_a   1.000
_cell.length_b   1.000
_cell.length_c   1.000
_cell.angle_alpha   90.00
_cell.angle_beta   90.00
_cell.angle_gamma   90.00
#
_symmetry.space_group_name_H-M   'P 1'
#
loop_
_entity.id
_entity.type
_entity.pdbx_description
1 polymer ?
#
loop_
_entity_poly.entity_id
_entity_poly.type
_entity_poly.pdbx_seq_one_letter_code
_entity_poly.pdbx_strand_id
1 'polypeptide(L)'
;VKKAADDAVRFNRYQDVLKVEPTPFEDVDTLKGDFANLAKLWRGIDSWEELSATWNATPFGTVEVEEITKKVMEYNKIAVQSQKGMPDNEVPKIWGTAVSQFKNTLPVVVALRNKALKPRHWEQITALIGEELNLEDEAFTLGRLLEMGVDQHMEAIQETS
;
A
#
# COMPACT_ATOMS: atom_id res chain seq x y z
N VAL A 1 14.68 -9.12 21.13
CA VAL A 1 13.57 -8.51 21.89
C VAL A 1 13.06 -9.40 23.01
N LYS A 2 12.50 -10.60 22.75
CA LYS A 2 11.90 -11.47 23.80
C LYS A 2 12.80 -11.71 25.02
N LYS A 3 14.04 -12.16 24.80
CA LYS A 3 15.03 -12.38 25.88
C LYS A 3 15.33 -11.11 26.70
N ALA A 4 15.46 -9.95 26.05
CA ALA A 4 15.74 -8.69 26.73
C ALA A 4 14.54 -8.21 27.58
N ALA A 5 13.31 -8.43 27.11
CA ALA A 5 12.10 -8.18 27.90
C ALA A 5 11.98 -9.13 29.10
N ASP A 6 12.29 -10.41 28.91
CA ASP A 6 12.29 -11.40 29.98
C ASP A 6 13.36 -11.08 31.05
N ASP A 7 14.55 -10.64 30.62
CA ASP A 7 15.64 -10.22 31.50
C ASP A 7 15.29 -8.92 32.26
N ALA A 8 14.63 -7.94 31.62
CA ALA A 8 14.16 -6.70 32.27
C ALA A 8 13.16 -6.99 33.41
N VAL A 9 12.17 -7.86 33.16
CA VAL A 9 11.21 -8.31 34.18
C VAL A 9 11.92 -9.04 35.32
N ARG A 10 12.90 -9.88 34.99
CA ARG A 10 13.71 -10.61 35.96
C ARG A 10 14.55 -9.68 36.84
N PHE A 11 15.18 -8.65 36.27
CA PHE A 11 15.98 -7.69 37.02
C PHE A 11 15.12 -6.77 37.89
N ASN A 12 13.95 -6.34 37.41
CA ASN A 12 12.99 -5.60 38.23
C ASN A 12 12.52 -6.41 39.44
N ARG A 13 12.30 -7.73 39.28
CA ARG A 13 12.01 -8.62 40.40
C ARG A 13 13.17 -8.70 41.40
N TYR A 14 14.42 -8.71 40.94
CA TYR A 14 15.57 -8.70 41.84
C TYR A 14 15.72 -7.37 42.59
N GLN A 15 15.47 -6.25 41.92
CA GLN A 15 15.51 -4.92 42.53
C GLN A 15 14.43 -4.75 43.60
N ASP A 16 13.22 -5.26 43.35
CA ASP A 16 12.12 -5.28 44.33
C ASP A 16 12.49 -6.10 45.59
N VAL A 17 13.01 -7.31 45.41
CA VAL A 17 13.49 -8.16 46.52
C VAL A 17 14.61 -7.48 47.32
N LEU A 18 15.50 -6.76 46.63
CA LEU A 18 16.62 -6.04 47.23
C LEU A 18 16.23 -4.65 47.78
N LYS A 19 14.95 -4.24 47.66
CA LYS A 19 14.43 -2.91 48.03
C LYS A 19 15.19 -1.75 47.37
N VAL A 20 15.64 -1.97 46.14
CA VAL A 20 16.25 -0.95 45.28
C VAL A 20 15.19 -0.42 44.33
N GLU A 21 15.29 0.86 43.97
CA GLU A 21 14.38 1.47 43.01
C GLU A 21 14.40 0.70 41.66
N PRO A 22 13.23 0.22 41.18
CA PRO A 22 13.16 -0.52 39.92
C PRO A 22 13.61 0.33 38.74
N THR A 23 14.41 -0.25 37.86
CA THR A 23 14.81 0.43 36.63
C THR A 23 13.71 0.28 35.58
N PRO A 24 13.21 1.36 34.97
CA PRO A 24 12.09 1.27 34.04
C PRO A 24 12.43 0.55 32.72
N PHE A 25 13.72 0.37 32.39
CA PHE A 25 14.19 -0.27 31.15
C PHE A 25 13.51 0.28 29.87
N GLU A 26 13.37 1.61 29.78
CA GLU A 26 12.67 2.30 28.69
C GLU A 26 13.19 1.91 27.30
N ASP A 27 14.49 1.65 27.16
CA ASP A 27 15.11 1.19 25.92
C ASP A 27 14.55 -0.16 25.42
N VAL A 28 14.17 -1.06 26.34
CA VAL A 28 13.59 -2.37 26.00
C VAL A 28 12.17 -2.21 25.48
N ASP A 29 11.40 -1.28 26.04
CA ASP A 29 10.06 -0.96 25.58
C ASP A 29 10.08 -0.26 24.22
N THR A 30 10.99 0.69 24.02
CA THR A 30 11.24 1.32 22.72
C THR A 30 11.61 0.27 21.66
N LEU A 31 12.59 -0.61 21.96
CA LEU A 31 13.01 -1.67 21.04
C LEU A 31 11.86 -2.64 20.68
N LYS A 32 10.97 -2.92 21.64
CA LYS A 32 9.80 -3.76 21.40
C LYS A 32 8.78 -3.07 20.49
N GLY A 33 8.56 -1.77 20.68
CA GLY A 33 7.74 -0.94 19.79
C GLY A 33 8.29 -0.91 18.37
N ASP A 34 9.58 -0.65 18.21
CA ASP A 34 10.25 -0.59 16.92
C ASP A 34 10.18 -1.92 16.17
N PHE A 35 10.45 -3.03 16.87
CA PHE A 35 10.34 -4.36 16.28
C PHE A 35 8.89 -4.69 15.87
N ALA A 36 7.90 -4.30 16.67
CA ALA A 36 6.49 -4.49 16.31
C ALA A 36 6.11 -3.69 15.06
N ASN A 37 6.59 -2.45 14.93
CA ASN A 37 6.39 -1.62 13.76
C ASN A 37 7.06 -2.21 12.52
N LEU A 38 8.31 -2.67 12.65
CA LEU A 38 9.05 -3.32 11.57
C LEU A 38 8.39 -4.62 11.11
N ALA A 39 7.94 -5.45 12.05
CA ALA A 39 7.21 -6.68 11.74
C ALA A 39 5.87 -6.41 11.04
N LYS A 40 5.16 -5.34 11.43
CA LYS A 40 3.92 -4.92 10.78
C LYS A 40 4.17 -4.43 9.35
N LEU A 41 5.24 -3.68 9.13
CA LEU A 41 5.66 -3.23 7.80
C LEU A 41 5.92 -4.42 6.89
N TRP A 42 6.81 -5.34 7.28
CA TRP A 42 7.21 -6.45 6.41
C TRP A 42 6.07 -7.42 6.11
N ARG A 43 5.22 -7.73 7.10
CA ARG A 43 4.01 -8.53 6.84
C ARG A 43 3.04 -7.80 5.90
N GLY A 44 2.94 -6.48 6.04
CA GLY A 44 2.12 -5.66 5.15
C GLY A 44 2.64 -5.66 3.72
N ILE A 45 3.96 -5.58 3.53
CA ILE A 45 4.61 -5.66 2.21
C ILE A 45 4.39 -7.03 1.58
N ASP A 46 4.64 -8.11 2.32
CA ASP A 46 4.48 -9.50 1.87
C ASP A 46 3.05 -9.78 1.40
N SER A 47 2.06 -9.46 2.24
CA SER A 47 0.64 -9.59 1.86
C SER A 47 0.23 -8.65 0.71
N TRP A 48 0.84 -7.46 0.62
CA TRP A 48 0.61 -6.55 -0.49
C TRP A 48 1.16 -7.10 -1.80
N GLU A 49 2.34 -7.71 -1.80
CA GLU A 49 2.97 -8.26 -2.99
C GLU A 49 2.10 -9.36 -3.61
N GLU A 50 1.59 -10.30 -2.81
CA GLU A 50 0.66 -11.35 -3.26
C GLU A 50 -0.63 -10.77 -3.84
N LEU A 51 -1.24 -9.80 -3.13
CA LEU A 51 -2.49 -9.17 -3.59
C LEU A 51 -2.28 -8.34 -4.86
N SER A 52 -1.19 -7.57 -4.92
CA SER A 52 -0.87 -6.75 -6.08
C SER A 52 -0.57 -7.60 -7.31
N ALA A 53 0.12 -8.74 -7.16
CA ALA A 53 0.33 -9.70 -8.24
C ALA A 53 -1.00 -10.29 -8.72
N THR A 54 -1.89 -10.62 -7.79
CA THR A 54 -3.24 -11.12 -8.13
C THR A 54 -4.02 -10.06 -8.90
N TRP A 55 -4.08 -8.82 -8.40
CA TRP A 55 -4.81 -7.73 -9.05
C TRP A 55 -4.22 -7.38 -10.42
N ASN A 56 -2.89 -7.41 -10.56
CA ASN A 56 -2.21 -7.17 -11.84
C ASN A 56 -2.53 -8.24 -12.89
N ALA A 57 -2.81 -9.47 -12.47
CA ALA A 57 -3.23 -10.56 -13.35
C ALA A 57 -4.74 -10.59 -13.60
N THR A 58 -5.55 -9.83 -12.84
CA THR A 58 -7.00 -9.80 -13.02
C THR A 58 -7.39 -9.08 -14.32
N PRO A 59 -8.21 -9.71 -15.19
CA PRO A 59 -8.75 -9.08 -16.38
C PRO A 59 -9.64 -7.88 -16.03
N PHE A 60 -9.48 -6.79 -16.78
CA PHE A 60 -10.10 -5.48 -16.52
C PHE A 60 -11.62 -5.55 -16.33
N GLY A 61 -12.33 -6.39 -17.10
CA GLY A 61 -13.78 -6.55 -17.01
C GLY A 61 -14.29 -7.12 -15.67
N THR A 62 -13.44 -7.86 -14.95
CA THR A 62 -13.78 -8.58 -13.70
C THR A 62 -13.23 -7.92 -12.44
N VAL A 63 -12.55 -6.78 -12.57
CA VAL A 63 -11.94 -6.07 -11.44
C VAL A 63 -13.01 -5.52 -10.49
N GLU A 64 -12.99 -5.98 -9.25
CA GLU A 64 -13.84 -5.46 -8.17
C GLU A 64 -13.19 -4.23 -7.51
N VAL A 65 -13.44 -3.06 -8.11
CA VAL A 65 -12.76 -1.80 -7.74
C VAL A 65 -13.00 -1.41 -6.28
N GLU A 66 -14.19 -1.64 -5.73
CA GLU A 66 -14.51 -1.28 -4.34
C GLU A 66 -13.68 -2.08 -3.32
N GLU A 67 -13.54 -3.38 -3.55
CA GLU A 67 -12.76 -4.26 -2.67
C GLU A 67 -11.28 -3.88 -2.70
N ILE A 68 -10.73 -3.69 -3.90
CA ILE A 68 -9.34 -3.28 -4.08
C ILE A 68 -9.13 -1.91 -3.43
N THR A 69 -10.02 -0.94 -3.64
CA THR A 69 -9.92 0.40 -3.02
C THR A 69 -9.86 0.31 -1.50
N LYS A 70 -10.70 -0.52 -0.88
CA LYS A 70 -10.70 -0.72 0.58
C LYS A 70 -9.35 -1.27 1.06
N LYS A 71 -8.81 -2.27 0.37
CA LYS A 71 -7.52 -2.88 0.72
C LYS A 71 -6.35 -1.93 0.49
N VAL A 72 -6.33 -1.22 -0.63
CA VAL A 72 -5.32 -0.19 -0.93
C VAL A 72 -5.31 0.91 0.12
N MET A 73 -6.47 1.38 0.58
CA MET A 73 -6.54 2.35 1.67
C MET A 73 -6.01 1.80 3.01
N GLU A 74 -6.29 0.53 3.31
CA GLU A 74 -5.76 -0.15 4.50
C GLU A 74 -4.23 -0.19 4.49
N TYR A 75 -3.63 -0.66 3.39
CA TYR A 75 -2.17 -0.74 3.25
C TYR A 75 -1.52 0.65 3.17
N ASN A 76 -2.15 1.62 2.51
CA ASN A 76 -1.65 2.99 2.48
C ASN A 76 -1.57 3.59 3.90
N LYS A 77 -2.57 3.32 4.75
CA LYS A 77 -2.54 3.75 6.14
C LYS A 77 -1.37 3.12 6.89
N ILE A 78 -1.09 1.83 6.66
CA ILE A 78 0.04 1.13 7.28
C ILE A 78 1.37 1.72 6.78
N ALA A 79 1.50 2.00 5.48
CA ALA A 79 2.69 2.62 4.89
C ALA A 79 2.97 3.99 5.51
N VAL A 80 1.95 4.87 5.57
CA VAL A 80 2.07 6.22 6.16
C VAL A 80 2.42 6.17 7.65
N GLN A 81 1.79 5.26 8.41
CA GLN A 81 2.12 5.07 9.82
C GLN A 81 3.57 4.59 10.01
N SER A 82 4.00 3.65 9.17
CA SER A 82 5.37 3.10 9.22
C SER A 82 6.41 4.14 8.82
N GLN A 83 6.13 4.98 7.84
CA GLN A 83 6.99 6.09 7.43
C GLN A 83 7.15 7.14 8.54
N LYS A 84 6.07 7.44 9.28
CA LYS A 84 6.14 8.35 10.44
C LYS A 84 6.91 7.75 11.61
N GLY A 85 6.77 6.44 11.83
CA GLY A 85 7.49 5.72 12.89
C GLY A 85 8.95 5.44 12.57
N MET A 86 9.33 5.47 11.28
CA MET A 86 10.69 5.19 10.81
C MET A 86 11.10 6.20 9.71
N PRO A 87 11.32 7.48 10.05
CA PRO A 87 11.58 8.54 9.07
C PRO A 87 12.86 8.33 8.25
N ASP A 88 13.86 7.69 8.85
CA ASP A 88 15.16 7.38 8.24
C ASP A 88 15.13 6.12 7.36
N ASN A 89 14.03 5.37 7.38
CA ASN A 89 13.87 4.17 6.57
C ASN A 89 13.18 4.52 5.24
N GLU A 90 13.83 4.18 4.13
CA GLU A 90 13.31 4.38 2.78
C GLU A 90 12.28 3.32 2.37
N VAL A 91 12.28 2.13 3.00
CA VAL A 91 11.40 1.01 2.62
C VAL A 91 9.90 1.39 2.73
N PRO A 92 9.40 2.00 3.83
CA PRO A 92 8.03 2.48 3.89
C PRO A 92 7.69 3.52 2.82
N LYS A 93 8.65 4.34 2.40
CA LYS A 93 8.45 5.37 1.37
C LYS A 93 8.25 4.72 0.01
N ILE A 94 9.15 3.80 -0.35
CA ILE A 94 9.08 3.06 -1.63
C ILE A 94 7.77 2.26 -1.72
N TRP A 95 7.44 1.52 -0.66
CA TRP A 95 6.19 0.76 -0.61
C TRP A 95 4.96 1.67 -0.66
N GLY A 96 4.99 2.79 0.07
CA GLY A 96 3.91 3.78 0.05
C GLY A 96 3.66 4.39 -1.34
N THR A 97 4.73 4.63 -2.12
CA THR A 97 4.61 5.09 -3.51
C THR A 97 3.93 4.04 -4.39
N ALA A 98 4.33 2.76 -4.30
CA ALA A 98 3.69 1.68 -5.07
C ALA A 98 2.20 1.52 -4.72
N VAL A 99 1.85 1.61 -3.43
CA VAL A 99 0.45 1.59 -2.98
C VAL A 99 -0.31 2.82 -3.49
N SER A 100 0.32 3.98 -3.55
CA SER A 100 -0.29 5.21 -4.05
C SER A 100 -0.55 5.18 -5.55
N GLN A 101 0.33 4.57 -6.35
CA GLN A 101 0.11 4.35 -7.78
C GLN A 101 -1.14 3.49 -8.03
N PHE A 102 -1.30 2.40 -7.29
CA PHE A 102 -2.52 1.59 -7.31
C PHE A 102 -3.74 2.42 -6.93
N LYS A 103 -3.65 3.21 -5.86
CA LYS A 103 -4.75 4.07 -5.41
C LYS A 103 -5.19 5.06 -6.48
N ASN A 104 -4.26 5.67 -7.20
CA ASN A 104 -4.55 6.66 -8.25
C ASN A 104 -5.06 6.02 -9.54
N THR A 105 -4.72 4.76 -9.79
CA THR A 105 -5.18 4.02 -10.96
C THR A 105 -6.62 3.53 -10.81
N LEU A 106 -7.09 3.23 -9.59
CA LEU A 106 -8.45 2.72 -9.37
C LEU A 106 -9.57 3.67 -9.86
N PRO A 107 -9.53 4.99 -9.61
CA PRO A 107 -10.50 5.91 -10.19
C PRO A 107 -10.47 5.96 -11.72
N VAL A 108 -9.31 5.75 -12.34
CA VAL A 108 -9.18 5.63 -13.80
C VAL A 108 -9.91 4.39 -14.29
N VAL A 109 -9.79 3.26 -13.58
CA VAL A 109 -10.56 2.04 -13.89
C VAL A 109 -12.06 2.31 -13.85
N VAL A 110 -12.56 3.05 -12.86
CA VAL A 110 -13.99 3.42 -12.77
C VAL A 110 -14.40 4.29 -13.96
N ALA A 111 -13.62 5.33 -14.26
CA ALA A 111 -13.85 6.25 -15.37
C ALA A 111 -13.92 5.50 -16.70
N LEU A 112 -12.96 4.61 -16.96
CA LEU A 112 -12.88 3.80 -18.18
C LEU A 112 -14.02 2.77 -18.31
N ARG A 113 -14.60 2.30 -17.19
CA ARG A 113 -15.77 1.42 -17.19
C ARG A 113 -17.10 2.17 -17.34
N ASN A 114 -17.09 3.49 -17.43
CA ASN A 114 -18.30 4.29 -17.60
C ASN A 114 -18.89 4.07 -19.02
N LYS A 115 -20.06 3.42 -19.09
CA LYS A 115 -20.78 3.17 -20.35
C LYS A 115 -21.28 4.43 -21.06
N ALA A 116 -21.22 5.60 -20.41
CA ALA A 116 -21.54 6.88 -21.01
C ALA A 116 -20.40 7.45 -21.89
N LEU A 117 -19.21 6.84 -21.85
CA LEU A 117 -18.09 7.24 -22.70
C LEU A 117 -18.44 7.10 -24.18
N LYS A 118 -18.22 8.19 -24.92
CA LYS A 118 -18.45 8.26 -26.37
C LYS A 118 -17.13 8.06 -27.12
N PRO A 119 -17.16 7.71 -28.42
CA PRO A 119 -15.94 7.55 -29.23
C PRO A 119 -14.94 8.72 -29.12
N ARG A 120 -15.44 9.97 -29.07
CA ARG A 120 -14.60 11.17 -28.87
C ARG A 120 -13.80 11.17 -27.55
N HIS A 121 -14.36 10.60 -26.48
CA HIS A 121 -13.67 10.51 -25.19
C HIS A 121 -12.58 9.44 -25.25
N TRP A 122 -12.84 8.33 -25.95
CA TRP A 122 -11.84 7.30 -26.23
C TRP A 122 -10.67 7.83 -27.05
N GLU A 123 -10.92 8.65 -28.07
CA GLU A 123 -9.87 9.30 -28.85
C GLU A 123 -9.00 10.22 -27.98
N GLN A 124 -9.61 11.01 -27.09
CA GLN A 124 -8.88 11.88 -26.16
C GLN A 124 -8.04 11.09 -25.16
N ILE A 125 -8.61 10.04 -24.56
CA ILE A 125 -7.91 9.17 -23.60
C ILE A 125 -6.75 8.43 -24.29
N THR A 126 -6.98 7.89 -25.48
CA THR A 126 -5.95 7.19 -26.29
C THR A 126 -4.82 8.15 -26.69
N ALA A 127 -5.15 9.39 -27.05
CA ALA A 127 -4.16 10.41 -27.39
C ALA A 127 -3.33 10.86 -26.16
N LEU A 128 -3.94 10.87 -24.97
CA LEU A 128 -3.25 11.22 -23.72
C LEU A 128 -2.29 10.10 -23.27
N ILE A 129 -2.71 8.84 -23.38
CA ILE A 129 -1.93 7.68 -22.94
C ILE A 129 -0.90 7.26 -24.01
N GLY A 130 -1.19 7.55 -25.28
CA GLY A 130 -0.30 7.25 -26.41
C GLY A 130 -0.36 5.80 -26.91
N GLU A 131 -1.30 4.99 -26.41
CA GLU A 131 -1.48 3.58 -26.76
C GLU A 131 -2.98 3.25 -26.83
N GLU A 132 -3.39 2.38 -27.77
CA GLU A 132 -4.80 1.98 -27.91
C GLU A 132 -5.26 1.13 -26.73
N LEU A 133 -6.31 1.61 -26.03
CA LEU A 133 -6.95 0.87 -24.95
C LEU A 133 -8.01 -0.07 -25.50
N ASN A 134 -7.68 -1.35 -25.61
CA ASN A 134 -8.64 -2.36 -26.03
C ASN A 134 -9.29 -3.02 -24.81
N LEU A 135 -10.31 -2.38 -24.24
CA LEU A 135 -10.99 -2.84 -23.03
C LEU A 135 -11.77 -4.16 -23.20
N GLU A 136 -12.03 -4.57 -24.45
CA GLU A 136 -12.70 -5.84 -24.77
C GLU A 136 -11.72 -7.03 -24.83
N ASP A 137 -10.41 -6.77 -24.78
CA ASP A 137 -9.39 -7.81 -24.76
C ASP A 137 -9.29 -8.43 -23.37
N GLU A 138 -9.44 -9.76 -23.29
CA GLU A 138 -9.23 -10.52 -22.05
C GLU A 138 -7.77 -10.46 -21.56
N ALA A 139 -6.82 -10.14 -22.45
CA ALA A 139 -5.43 -9.89 -22.09
C ALA A 139 -5.21 -8.51 -21.44
N PHE A 140 -6.20 -7.60 -21.48
CA PHE A 140 -6.11 -6.31 -20.83
C PHE A 140 -6.35 -6.45 -19.32
N THR A 141 -5.27 -6.38 -18.55
CA THR A 141 -5.29 -6.50 -17.09
C THR A 141 -5.06 -5.16 -16.39
N LEU A 142 -5.36 -5.10 -15.09
CA LEU A 142 -5.03 -3.91 -14.28
C LEU A 142 -3.52 -3.62 -14.25
N GLY A 143 -2.69 -4.66 -14.33
CA GLY A 143 -1.23 -4.51 -14.36
C GLY A 143 -0.76 -3.78 -15.61
N ARG A 144 -1.36 -4.09 -16.77
CA ARG A 144 -1.05 -3.37 -18.01
C ARG A 144 -1.41 -1.89 -17.90
N LEU A 145 -2.56 -1.58 -17.31
CA LEU A 145 -2.98 -0.21 -17.08
C LEU A 145 -2.01 0.55 -16.16
N LEU A 146 -1.47 -0.11 -15.13
CA LEU A 146 -0.44 0.45 -14.24
C LEU A 146 0.89 0.69 -14.96
N GLU A 147 1.32 -0.24 -15.82
CA GLU A 147 2.55 -0.09 -16.64
C GLU A 147 2.47 1.11 -17.60
N MET A 148 1.27 1.41 -18.09
CA MET A 148 1.01 2.54 -18.98
C MET A 148 1.05 3.90 -18.26
N GLY A 149 1.23 3.92 -16.93
CA GLY A 149 1.38 5.16 -16.17
C GLY A 149 0.15 6.05 -16.17
N VAL A 150 -1.05 5.46 -16.25
CA VAL A 150 -2.30 6.23 -16.31
C VAL A 150 -2.57 7.05 -15.05
N ASP A 151 -1.88 6.76 -13.95
CA ASP A 151 -1.92 7.56 -12.72
C ASP A 151 -1.48 9.01 -12.95
N GLN A 152 -0.58 9.26 -13.91
CA GLN A 152 -0.12 10.60 -14.29
C GLN A 152 -1.17 11.41 -15.05
N HIS A 153 -2.11 10.72 -15.71
CA HIS A 153 -3.18 11.32 -16.51
C HIS A 153 -4.55 11.21 -15.83
N MET A 154 -4.58 10.81 -14.56
CA MET A 154 -5.82 10.55 -13.80
C MET A 154 -6.81 11.71 -13.89
N GLU A 155 -6.37 12.94 -13.63
CA GLU A 155 -7.24 14.13 -13.62
C GLU A 155 -7.87 14.37 -15.01
N ALA A 156 -7.07 14.28 -16.07
CA ALA A 156 -7.54 14.49 -17.44
C ALA A 156 -8.53 13.39 -17.90
N ILE A 157 -8.29 12.14 -17.49
CA ILE A 157 -9.19 11.02 -17.83
C ILE A 157 -10.52 11.17 -17.08
N GLN A 158 -10.49 11.60 -15.81
CA GLN A 158 -11.70 11.84 -15.03
C GLN A 158 -12.54 13.02 -15.54
N GLU A 159 -11.91 14.10 -16.01
CA GLU A 159 -12.63 15.23 -16.63
C GLU A 159 -13.31 14.84 -17.95
N THR A 160 -12.78 13.83 -18.63
CA THR A 160 -13.28 13.37 -19.93
C THR A 160 -14.38 12.31 -19.79
N SER A 161 -14.47 11.63 -18.64
CA SER A 161 -15.41 10.52 -18.35
C SER A 161 -16.74 10.95 -17.73
#